data_AF-A0A3M1D578-F1
#
_entry.id   AF-A0A3M1D578-F1
#
_cell.length_a   1.000
_cell.length_b   1.000
_cell.length_c   1.000
_cell.angle_alpha   90.00
_cell.angle_beta   90.00
_cell.angle_gamma   90.00
#
_symmetry.space_group_name_H-M   'P 1'
#
loop_
_entity.id
_entity.type
_entity.pdbx_description
1 polymer ?
#
loop_
_entity_poly.entity_id
_entity_poly.type
_entity_poly.pdbx_seq_one_letter_code
_entity_poly.pdbx_strand_id
1 'polypeptide(L)'
;MQNLRDKLLKAGLVDRKRKKRIEHQQRVARKTQPDRLEQEKKLLEQRVAEQQERKRERDRRLAEEQKLEAKRRYERLIKQREEEARRRRAESERLWRQVKARSLAEASMFLPAREGPVEFHFVSRSGGIRSLKVSTRIAHDLSRGALAIVQLPGWGNARFGLVRRDIAERLLEADPSLVRFFARSEGDLVELPPIVIDPPPARTRVQRFGSRADGDRRDR
;
A
#
# COMPACT_ATOMS: atom_id res chain seq x y z
N MET A 1 26.68 -3.70 60.91
CA MET A 1 25.77 -4.83 60.57
C MET A 1 25.85 -5.89 61.66
N GLN A 2 24.76 -6.23 62.35
CA GLN A 2 24.76 -7.25 63.41
C GLN A 2 25.09 -8.63 62.83
N ASN A 3 26.08 -9.30 63.42
CA ASN A 3 26.56 -10.61 63.00
C ASN A 3 25.45 -11.67 63.17
N LEU A 4 25.35 -12.64 62.26
CA LEU A 4 24.26 -13.63 62.23
C LEU A 4 24.09 -14.34 63.59
N ARG A 5 25.20 -14.58 64.28
CA ARG A 5 25.25 -15.22 65.61
C ARG A 5 24.64 -14.36 66.72
N ASP A 6 24.80 -13.04 66.65
CA ASP A 6 24.20 -12.10 67.62
C ASP A 6 22.70 -11.93 67.36
N LYS A 7 22.27 -12.01 66.09
CA LYS A 7 20.85 -12.09 65.74
C LYS A 7 20.21 -13.37 66.26
N LEU A 8 20.89 -14.52 66.14
CA LEU A 8 20.40 -15.81 66.67
C LEU A 8 20.33 -15.85 68.20
N LEU A 9 21.28 -15.20 68.89
CA LEU A 9 21.26 -15.09 70.36
C LEU A 9 20.18 -14.11 70.85
N LYS A 10 19.94 -13.02 70.12
CA LYS A 10 18.85 -12.07 70.39
C LYS A 10 17.47 -12.67 70.11
N ALA A 11 17.38 -13.58 69.13
CA ALA A 11 16.18 -14.36 68.82
C ALA A 11 15.94 -15.54 69.77
N GLY A 12 16.79 -15.74 70.79
CA GLY A 12 16.62 -16.80 71.79
C GLY A 12 16.93 -18.23 71.31
N LEU A 13 17.34 -18.41 70.05
CA LEU A 13 17.67 -19.73 69.48
C LEU A 13 19.01 -20.28 69.98
N VAL A 14 19.86 -19.46 70.60
CA VAL A 14 21.17 -19.88 71.11
C VAL A 14 21.46 -19.26 72.48
N ASP A 15 21.80 -20.10 73.46
CA ASP A 15 22.18 -19.67 74.80
C ASP A 15 23.56 -18.99 74.88
N ARG A 16 23.68 -18.01 75.79
CA ARG A 16 24.94 -17.31 76.11
C ARG A 16 26.09 -18.26 76.47
N LYS A 17 25.80 -19.36 77.19
CA LYS A 17 26.79 -20.41 77.52
C LYS A 17 27.29 -21.14 76.27
N ARG A 18 26.40 -21.44 75.33
CA ARG A 18 26.73 -22.17 74.08
C ARG A 18 27.56 -21.29 73.15
N LYS A 19 27.25 -20.00 73.03
CA LYS A 19 28.08 -19.02 72.32
C LYS A 19 29.51 -18.96 72.88
N LYS A 20 29.67 -18.78 74.20
CA LYS A 20 30.99 -18.73 74.85
C LYS A 20 31.79 -20.03 74.69
N ARG A 21 31.14 -21.20 74.76
CA ARG A 21 31.79 -22.50 74.53
C ARG A 21 32.31 -22.64 73.09
N ILE A 22 31.52 -22.24 72.09
CA ILE A 22 31.91 -22.27 70.68
C ILE A 22 33.09 -21.31 70.41
N GLU A 23 33.06 -20.11 71.00
CA GLU A 23 34.17 -19.15 70.89
C GLU A 23 35.45 -19.67 71.56
N HIS A 24 35.33 -20.30 72.73
CA HIS A 24 36.46 -20.90 73.41
C HIS A 24 37.05 -22.08 72.60
N GLN A 25 36.20 -22.98 72.06
CA GLN A 25 36.64 -24.05 71.17
C GLN A 25 37.32 -23.53 69.90
N GLN A 26 36.78 -22.48 69.28
CA GLN A 26 37.42 -21.84 68.12
C GLN A 26 38.77 -21.21 68.48
N ARG A 27 38.90 -20.64 69.69
CA ARG A 27 40.15 -20.06 70.17
C ARG A 27 41.20 -21.12 70.49
N VAL A 28 40.79 -22.26 71.05
CA VAL A 28 41.67 -23.41 71.29
C VAL A 28 42.10 -24.02 69.97
N ALA A 29 41.17 -24.31 69.05
CA ALA A 29 41.48 -24.87 67.73
C ALA A 29 42.46 -24.00 66.92
N ARG A 30 42.33 -22.65 67.01
CA ARG A 30 43.28 -21.70 66.41
C ARG A 30 44.69 -21.76 67.00
N LYS A 31 44.84 -22.22 68.25
CA LYS A 31 46.14 -22.36 68.93
C LYS A 31 46.77 -23.73 68.74
N THR A 32 45.99 -24.81 68.66
CA THR A 32 46.50 -26.18 68.58
C THR A 32 46.70 -26.71 67.16
N GLN A 33 45.98 -26.22 66.15
CA GLN A 33 46.10 -26.71 64.77
C GLN A 33 46.08 -25.57 63.73
N PRO A 34 47.07 -24.65 63.77
CA PRO A 34 47.14 -23.53 62.83
C PRO A 34 47.27 -24.00 61.37
N ASP A 35 48.08 -25.02 61.09
CA ASP A 35 48.31 -25.53 59.73
C ASP A 35 47.04 -26.11 59.09
N ARG A 36 46.20 -26.79 59.89
CA ARG A 36 44.96 -27.40 59.41
C ARG A 36 43.91 -26.33 59.06
N LEU A 37 43.86 -25.25 59.84
CA LEU A 37 43.02 -24.09 59.58
C LEU A 37 43.50 -23.27 58.37
N GLU A 38 44.82 -23.20 58.13
CA GLU A 38 45.37 -22.59 56.92
C GLU A 38 45.07 -23.42 55.67
N GLN A 39 45.16 -24.74 55.74
CA GLN A 39 44.78 -25.64 54.65
C GLN A 39 43.28 -25.54 54.32
N GLU A 40 42.41 -25.54 55.33
CA GLU A 40 40.97 -25.33 55.13
C GLU A 40 40.66 -23.97 54.51
N LYS A 41 41.33 -22.90 54.96
CA LYS A 41 41.18 -21.57 54.35
C LYS A 41 41.63 -21.55 52.89
N LYS A 42 42.78 -22.15 52.57
CA LYS A 42 43.26 -22.25 51.18
C LYS A 42 42.28 -23.03 50.29
N LEU A 43 41.72 -24.14 50.77
CA LEU A 43 40.70 -24.91 50.05
C LEU A 43 39.40 -24.12 49.84
N LEU A 44 38.97 -23.33 50.84
CA LEU A 44 37.82 -22.44 50.72
C LEU A 44 38.07 -21.30 49.75
N GLU A 45 39.25 -20.68 49.81
CA GLU A 45 39.67 -19.63 48.87
C GLU A 45 39.74 -20.16 47.44
N GLN A 46 40.28 -21.37 47.24
CA GLN A 46 40.29 -22.05 45.94
C GLN A 46 38.86 -22.31 45.42
N ARG A 47 37.96 -22.82 46.26
CA ARG A 47 36.55 -23.04 45.85
C ARG A 47 35.82 -21.74 45.54
N VAL A 48 36.06 -20.69 46.33
CA VAL A 48 35.46 -19.38 46.08
C VAL A 48 36.02 -18.75 44.81
N ALA A 49 37.32 -18.88 44.56
CA ALA A 49 37.96 -18.45 43.33
C ALA A 49 37.39 -19.20 42.11
N GLU A 50 37.30 -20.53 42.18
CA GLU A 50 36.73 -21.36 41.10
C GLU A 50 35.25 -21.02 40.85
N GLN A 51 34.46 -20.80 41.89
CA GLN A 51 33.06 -20.36 41.75
C GLN A 51 32.96 -18.96 41.14
N GLN A 52 33.86 -18.04 41.51
CA GLN A 52 33.89 -16.70 40.93
C GLN A 52 34.30 -16.75 39.45
N GLU A 53 35.27 -17.59 39.08
CA GLU A 53 35.68 -17.76 37.68
C GLU A 53 34.57 -18.37 36.83
N ARG A 54 33.93 -19.45 37.30
CA ARG A 54 32.76 -20.05 36.63
C ARG A 54 31.62 -19.05 36.46
N LYS A 55 31.37 -18.22 37.46
CA LYS A 55 30.35 -17.16 37.38
C LYS A 55 30.74 -16.09 36.33
N ARG A 56 32.00 -15.63 36.34
CA ARG A 56 32.51 -14.66 35.36
C ARG A 56 32.45 -15.19 33.94
N GLU A 57 32.77 -16.46 33.71
CA GLU A 57 32.69 -17.09 32.39
C GLU A 57 31.24 -17.19 31.91
N ARG A 58 30.31 -17.58 32.80
CA ARG A 58 28.88 -17.61 32.49
C ARG A 58 28.33 -16.22 32.16
N ASP A 59 28.71 -15.22 32.96
CA ASP A 59 28.28 -13.83 32.75
C ASP A 59 28.84 -13.27 31.43
N ARG A 60 30.07 -13.65 31.04
CA ARG A 60 30.67 -13.31 29.73
C ARG A 60 29.88 -13.94 28.58
N ARG A 61 29.56 -15.24 28.65
CA ARG A 61 28.77 -15.92 27.61
C ARG A 61 27.39 -15.30 27.44
N LEU A 62 26.69 -15.04 28.56
CA LEU A 62 25.38 -14.38 28.54
C LEU A 62 25.47 -12.97 27.93
N ALA A 63 26.52 -12.21 28.25
CA ALA A 63 26.72 -10.88 27.67
C ALA A 63 26.99 -10.92 26.15
N GLU A 64 27.73 -11.93 25.67
CA GLU A 64 27.97 -12.13 24.23
C GLU A 64 26.70 -12.53 23.48
N GLU A 65 25.90 -13.44 24.04
CA GLU A 65 24.60 -13.83 23.48
C GLU A 65 23.65 -12.63 23.41
N GLN A 66 23.55 -11.85 24.49
CA GLN A 66 22.72 -10.64 24.53
C GLN A 66 23.16 -9.61 23.48
N LYS A 67 24.47 -9.42 23.28
CA LYS A 67 25.00 -8.53 22.23
C LYS A 67 24.65 -9.05 20.83
N LEU A 68 24.76 -10.34 20.59
CA LEU A 68 24.41 -10.95 19.30
C LEU A 68 22.92 -10.82 19.00
N GLU A 69 22.06 -11.06 20.01
CA GLU A 69 20.62 -10.86 19.88
C GLU A 69 20.26 -9.39 19.65
N ALA A 70 20.88 -8.47 20.38
CA ALA A 70 20.67 -7.04 20.20
C ALA A 70 21.06 -6.61 18.78
N LYS A 71 22.21 -7.09 18.27
CA LYS A 71 22.65 -6.83 16.89
C LYS A 71 21.66 -7.37 15.86
N ARG A 72 21.19 -8.62 16.03
CA ARG A 72 20.16 -9.22 15.14
C ARG A 72 18.84 -8.45 15.18
N ARG A 73 18.39 -8.01 16.36
CA ARG A 73 17.18 -7.18 16.50
C ARG A 73 17.36 -5.84 15.80
N TYR A 74 18.52 -5.23 15.95
CA TYR A 74 18.85 -3.96 15.32
C TYR A 74 18.89 -4.07 13.78
N GLU A 75 19.53 -5.10 13.24
CA GLU A 75 19.56 -5.38 11.80
C GLU A 75 18.14 -5.59 11.23
N ARG A 76 17.28 -6.34 11.93
CA ARG A 76 15.87 -6.52 11.54
C ARG A 76 15.11 -5.21 11.50
N LEU A 77 15.30 -4.34 12.50
CA LEU A 77 14.65 -3.03 12.57
C LEU A 77 15.10 -2.13 11.42
N ILE A 78 16.39 -2.13 11.07
CA ILE A 78 16.90 -1.39 9.91
C ILE A 78 16.24 -1.90 8.64
N LYS A 79 16.24 -3.22 8.42
CA LYS A 79 15.65 -3.82 7.22
C LYS A 79 14.16 -3.47 7.08
N GLN A 80 13.40 -3.52 8.17
CA GLN A 80 11.98 -3.10 8.18
C GLN A 80 11.83 -1.62 7.81
N ARG A 81 12.64 -0.73 8.40
CA ARG A 81 12.61 0.70 8.08
C ARG A 81 12.97 0.98 6.62
N GLU A 82 13.94 0.28 6.07
CA GLU A 82 14.34 0.40 4.67
C GLU A 82 13.22 -0.07 3.72
N GLU A 83 12.59 -1.20 4.04
CA GLU A 83 11.45 -1.72 3.27
C GLU A 83 10.26 -0.75 3.31
N GLU A 84 9.92 -0.22 4.48
CA GLU A 84 8.87 0.80 4.63
C GLU A 84 9.22 2.08 3.88
N ALA A 85 10.46 2.57 4.00
CA ALA A 85 10.92 3.74 3.26
C ALA A 85 10.86 3.52 1.75
N ARG A 86 11.21 2.32 1.26
CA ARG A 86 11.10 1.95 -0.16
C ARG A 86 9.66 1.92 -0.62
N ARG A 87 8.74 1.36 0.17
CA ARG A 87 7.29 1.36 -0.13
C ARG A 87 6.75 2.78 -0.19
N ARG A 88 7.03 3.61 0.82
CA ARG A 88 6.61 5.01 0.87
C ARG A 88 7.16 5.81 -0.32
N ARG A 89 8.43 5.60 -0.69
CA ARG A 89 9.03 6.22 -1.88
C ARG A 89 8.29 5.80 -3.15
N ALA A 90 8.08 4.51 -3.35
CA ALA A 90 7.35 4.00 -4.52
C ALA A 90 5.90 4.53 -4.59
N GLU A 91 5.20 4.61 -3.46
CA GLU A 91 3.85 5.19 -3.37
C GLU A 91 3.86 6.69 -3.68
N SER A 92 4.76 7.44 -3.05
CA SER A 92 4.91 8.88 -3.29
C SER A 92 5.27 9.17 -4.76
N GLU A 93 6.10 8.34 -5.38
CA GLU A 93 6.49 8.47 -6.78
C GLU A 93 5.31 8.16 -7.71
N ARG A 94 4.50 7.14 -7.40
CA ARG A 94 3.25 6.84 -8.13
C ARG A 94 2.26 8.00 -8.03
N LEU A 95 2.03 8.52 -6.82
CA LEU A 95 1.15 9.66 -6.59
C LEU A 95 1.66 10.91 -7.31
N TRP A 96 2.96 11.19 -7.23
CA TRP A 96 3.56 12.33 -7.92
C TRP A 96 3.46 12.20 -9.43
N ARG A 97 3.67 11.00 -9.99
CA ARG A 97 3.42 10.72 -11.41
C ARG A 97 1.97 11.00 -11.80
N GLN A 98 1.00 10.56 -11.01
CA GLN A 98 -0.42 10.81 -11.26
C GLN A 98 -0.77 12.31 -11.19
N VAL A 99 -0.27 13.03 -10.17
CA VAL A 99 -0.48 14.48 -10.03
C VAL A 99 0.15 15.22 -11.22
N LYS A 100 1.36 14.84 -11.63
CA LYS A 100 2.04 15.43 -12.78
C LYS A 100 1.30 15.13 -14.09
N ALA A 101 0.83 13.90 -14.28
CA ALA A 101 0.02 13.51 -15.44
C ALA A 101 -1.28 14.32 -15.51
N ARG A 102 -1.96 14.49 -14.38
CA ARG A 102 -3.15 15.33 -14.26
C ARG A 102 -2.86 16.78 -14.63
N SER A 103 -1.80 17.36 -14.09
CA SER A 103 -1.41 18.75 -14.41
C SER A 103 -1.06 18.91 -15.89
N LEU A 104 -0.36 17.94 -16.48
CA LEU A 104 -0.05 17.93 -17.92
C LEU A 104 -1.33 17.87 -18.77
N ALA A 105 -2.27 17.00 -18.40
CA ALA A 105 -3.55 16.91 -19.08
C ALA A 105 -4.35 18.21 -18.94
N GLU A 106 -4.41 18.83 -17.76
CA GLU A 106 -5.10 20.10 -17.53
C GLU A 106 -4.51 21.25 -18.36
N ALA A 107 -3.18 21.32 -18.49
CA ALA A 107 -2.51 22.39 -19.24
C ALA A 107 -2.60 22.23 -20.77
N SER A 108 -2.72 21.00 -21.26
CA SER A 108 -2.70 20.68 -22.70
C SER A 108 -4.07 20.40 -23.30
N MET A 109 -5.07 20.18 -22.44
CA MET A 109 -6.44 19.93 -22.87
C MET A 109 -7.03 21.18 -23.52
N PHE A 110 -7.57 20.99 -24.71
CA PHE A 110 -8.36 22.01 -25.39
C PHE A 110 -9.72 21.46 -25.79
N LEU A 111 -10.70 22.36 -25.85
CA LEU A 111 -12.02 22.10 -26.39
C LEU A 111 -12.21 23.00 -27.61
N PRO A 112 -12.84 22.51 -28.69
CA PRO A 112 -13.14 23.37 -29.82
C PRO A 112 -14.08 24.50 -29.37
N ALA A 113 -13.72 25.74 -29.68
CA ALA A 113 -14.51 26.92 -29.31
C ALA A 113 -15.90 26.97 -29.99
N ARG A 114 -16.07 26.21 -31.08
CA ARG A 114 -17.34 26.05 -31.78
C ARG A 114 -17.73 24.58 -31.76
N GLU A 115 -18.95 24.31 -31.30
CA GLU A 115 -19.57 23.01 -31.44
C GLU A 115 -19.71 22.68 -32.93
N GLY A 116 -19.22 21.52 -33.33
CA GLY A 116 -19.34 21.06 -34.70
C GLY A 116 -20.60 20.22 -34.94
N PRO A 117 -20.90 19.91 -36.20
CA PRO A 117 -22.12 19.18 -36.57
C PRO A 117 -22.06 17.67 -36.29
N VAL A 118 -20.90 17.13 -35.91
CA VAL A 118 -20.71 15.69 -35.69
C VAL A 118 -20.69 15.38 -34.20
N GLU A 119 -21.55 14.46 -33.76
CA GLU A 119 -21.48 13.91 -32.41
C GLU A 119 -20.53 12.72 -32.38
N PHE A 120 -19.45 12.83 -31.62
CA PHE A 120 -18.50 11.75 -31.41
C PHE A 120 -18.80 11.05 -30.08
N HIS A 121 -19.17 9.78 -30.13
CA HIS A 121 -19.51 8.97 -28.96
C HIS A 121 -18.28 8.28 -28.38
N PHE A 122 -18.18 8.24 -27.05
CA PHE A 122 -17.08 7.57 -26.33
C PHE A 122 -17.54 7.08 -24.96
N VAL A 123 -16.79 6.14 -24.38
CA VAL A 123 -17.09 5.55 -23.08
C VAL A 123 -16.39 6.35 -21.96
N SER A 124 -17.16 6.78 -20.96
CA SER A 124 -16.65 7.48 -19.78
C SER A 124 -16.15 6.52 -18.70
N ARG A 125 -15.48 7.06 -17.67
CA ARG A 125 -15.00 6.29 -16.50
C ARG A 125 -16.07 5.48 -15.78
N SER A 126 -17.30 5.97 -15.77
CA SER A 126 -18.42 5.29 -15.13
C SER A 126 -19.08 4.24 -16.03
N GLY A 127 -18.54 3.98 -17.23
CA GLY A 127 -19.11 3.04 -18.21
C GLY A 127 -20.26 3.63 -19.04
N GLY A 128 -20.68 4.86 -18.76
CA GLY A 128 -21.72 5.54 -19.54
C GLY A 128 -21.17 6.05 -20.88
N ILE A 129 -21.95 5.90 -21.94
CA ILE A 129 -21.67 6.48 -23.26
C ILE A 129 -21.95 7.99 -23.18
N ARG A 130 -20.98 8.81 -23.56
CA ARG A 130 -21.11 10.26 -23.68
C ARG A 130 -20.80 10.70 -25.11
N SER A 131 -21.31 11.85 -25.51
CA SER A 131 -21.04 12.46 -26.81
C SER A 131 -20.31 13.79 -26.66
N LEU A 132 -19.44 14.11 -27.64
CA LEU A 132 -18.83 15.43 -27.81
C LEU A 132 -19.17 15.94 -29.21
N LYS A 133 -19.72 17.16 -29.29
CA LYS A 133 -19.97 17.83 -30.57
C LYS A 133 -18.67 18.40 -31.12
N VAL A 134 -18.17 17.81 -32.20
CA VAL A 134 -16.89 18.15 -32.82
C VAL A 134 -17.07 18.45 -34.30
N SER A 135 -16.11 19.19 -34.86
CA SER A 135 -16.08 19.41 -36.31
C SER A 135 -15.71 18.13 -37.05
N THR A 136 -16.09 18.01 -38.32
CA THR A 136 -15.74 16.86 -39.17
C THR A 136 -14.23 16.62 -39.22
N ARG A 137 -13.43 17.69 -39.22
CA ARG A 137 -11.96 17.61 -39.18
C ARG A 137 -11.45 16.99 -37.88
N ILE A 138 -11.99 17.43 -36.73
CA ILE A 138 -11.60 16.87 -35.43
C ILE A 138 -12.05 15.41 -35.30
N ALA A 139 -13.25 15.07 -35.77
CA ALA A 139 -13.70 13.67 -35.80
C ALA A 139 -12.76 12.79 -36.65
N HIS A 140 -12.30 13.32 -37.79
CA HIS A 140 -11.30 12.64 -38.62
C HIS A 140 -9.93 12.53 -37.92
N ASP A 141 -9.48 13.57 -37.24
CA ASP A 141 -8.20 13.53 -36.50
C ASP A 141 -8.27 12.58 -35.30
N LEU A 142 -9.43 12.45 -34.66
CA LEU A 142 -9.70 11.43 -33.63
C LEU A 142 -9.66 10.02 -34.21
N SER A 143 -10.29 9.78 -35.37
CA SER A 143 -10.32 8.45 -35.98
C SER A 143 -8.96 7.98 -36.47
N ARG A 144 -8.11 8.89 -36.97
CA ARG A 144 -6.71 8.60 -37.33
C ARG A 144 -5.77 8.48 -36.12
N GLY A 145 -6.24 8.74 -34.90
CA GLY A 145 -5.38 8.77 -33.71
C GLY A 145 -4.43 9.97 -33.63
N ALA A 146 -4.67 11.05 -34.38
CA ALA A 146 -3.92 12.30 -34.23
C ALA A 146 -4.33 13.06 -32.96
N LEU A 147 -5.58 12.89 -32.53
CA LEU A 147 -6.13 13.40 -31.28
C LEU A 147 -6.62 12.26 -30.38
N ALA A 148 -6.68 12.53 -29.08
CA ALA A 148 -7.25 11.64 -28.08
C ALA A 148 -8.25 12.38 -27.19
N ILE A 149 -9.23 11.66 -26.66
CA ILE A 149 -10.17 12.17 -25.66
C ILE A 149 -9.67 11.79 -24.28
N VAL A 150 -9.51 12.81 -23.43
CA VAL A 150 -9.07 12.66 -22.04
C VAL A 150 -10.21 13.05 -21.12
N GLN A 151 -10.35 12.33 -20.01
CA GLN A 151 -11.30 12.63 -18.95
C GLN A 151 -10.54 12.99 -17.68
N LEU A 152 -10.72 14.23 -17.24
CA LEU A 152 -10.21 14.71 -15.96
C LEU A 152 -11.30 14.57 -14.88
N PRO A 153 -11.02 13.82 -13.80
CA PRO A 153 -11.93 13.77 -12.65
C PRO A 153 -11.87 15.12 -11.90
N GLY A 154 -12.97 15.88 -11.96
CA GLY A 154 -13.17 17.12 -11.20
C GLY A 154 -14.16 16.92 -10.05
N TRP A 155 -14.25 17.91 -9.14
CA TRP A 155 -15.31 17.96 -8.14
C TRP A 155 -16.65 18.24 -8.84
N GLY A 156 -17.59 17.29 -8.78
CA GLY A 156 -18.93 17.40 -9.37
C GLY A 156 -19.04 16.83 -10.78
N ASN A 157 -18.38 17.44 -11.77
CA ASN A 157 -18.47 17.01 -13.18
C ASN A 157 -17.11 16.63 -13.74
N ALA A 158 -17.06 15.47 -14.42
CA ALA A 158 -15.90 15.10 -15.21
C ALA A 158 -15.77 16.05 -16.41
N ARG A 159 -14.57 16.63 -16.59
CA ARG A 159 -14.27 17.46 -17.76
C ARG A 159 -13.69 16.57 -18.85
N PHE A 160 -14.26 16.69 -20.04
CA PHE A 160 -13.75 16.04 -21.25
C PHE A 160 -13.05 17.09 -22.09
N GLY A 161 -11.99 16.69 -22.76
CA GLY A 161 -11.37 17.52 -23.77
C GLY A 161 -10.42 16.71 -24.61
N LEU A 162 -9.83 17.41 -25.58
CA LEU A 162 -8.98 16.83 -26.60
C LEU A 162 -7.52 17.12 -26.26
N VAL A 163 -6.67 16.13 -26.49
CA VAL A 163 -5.22 16.28 -26.44
C VAL A 163 -4.60 15.76 -27.72
N ARG A 164 -3.41 16.24 -28.02
CA ARG A 164 -2.60 15.76 -29.15
C ARG A 164 -2.02 14.37 -28.85
N ARG A 165 -1.73 13.63 -29.91
CA ARG A 165 -1.13 12.29 -29.86
C ARG A 165 0.10 12.18 -28.96
N ASP A 166 1.06 13.09 -29.11
CA ASP A 166 2.31 13.12 -28.34
C ASP A 166 2.06 13.19 -26.82
N ILE A 167 1.01 13.92 -26.42
CA ILE A 167 0.62 14.06 -25.03
C ILE A 167 -0.20 12.84 -24.59
N ALA A 168 -1.09 12.33 -25.44
CA ALA A 168 -1.87 11.13 -25.17
C ALA A 168 -0.97 9.92 -24.86
N GLU A 169 0.12 9.75 -25.61
CA GLU A 169 1.12 8.69 -25.39
C GLU A 169 1.79 8.84 -24.02
N ARG A 170 2.24 10.05 -23.66
CA ARG A 170 2.81 10.35 -22.34
C ARG A 170 1.82 10.13 -21.20
N LEU A 171 0.55 10.46 -21.41
CA LEU A 171 -0.51 10.23 -20.43
C LEU A 171 -0.79 8.75 -20.24
N LEU A 172 -0.79 7.95 -21.32
CA LEU A 172 -0.96 6.49 -21.23
C LEU A 172 0.18 5.80 -20.47
N GLU A 173 1.42 6.30 -20.61
CA GLU A 173 2.55 5.79 -19.82
C GLU A 173 2.47 6.15 -18.34
N ALA A 174 1.99 7.36 -18.02
CA ALA A 174 1.96 7.86 -16.66
C ALA A 174 0.72 7.42 -15.87
N ASP A 175 -0.48 7.58 -16.46
CA ASP A 175 -1.75 7.15 -15.92
C ASP A 175 -2.76 6.83 -17.05
N PRO A 176 -2.90 5.53 -17.41
CA PRO A 176 -3.85 5.08 -18.41
C PRO A 176 -5.30 5.47 -18.12
N SER A 177 -5.64 5.74 -16.85
CA SER A 177 -6.99 6.08 -16.43
C SER A 177 -7.45 7.44 -16.97
N LEU A 178 -6.55 8.32 -17.39
CA LEU A 178 -6.94 9.64 -17.89
C LEU A 178 -7.43 9.59 -19.34
N VAL A 179 -6.84 8.71 -20.15
CA VAL A 179 -7.17 8.59 -21.58
C VAL A 179 -8.38 7.68 -21.78
N ARG A 180 -9.39 8.16 -22.53
CA ARG A 180 -10.64 7.43 -22.76
C ARG A 180 -10.75 6.89 -24.16
N PHE A 181 -10.34 7.68 -25.14
CA PHE A 181 -10.34 7.27 -26.53
C PHE A 181 -9.03 7.69 -27.17
N PHE A 182 -8.34 6.73 -27.76
CA PHE A 182 -7.13 6.95 -28.56
C PHE A 182 -7.02 5.81 -29.57
N ALA A 183 -7.33 6.09 -30.84
CA ALA A 183 -7.19 5.11 -31.91
C ALA A 183 -5.70 4.89 -32.19
N ARG A 184 -5.15 3.72 -31.84
CA ARG A 184 -3.73 3.38 -32.10
C ARG A 184 -3.56 2.60 -33.39
N SER A 185 -4.62 1.91 -33.83
CA SER A 185 -4.68 1.22 -35.11
C SER A 185 -6.06 1.41 -35.76
N GLU A 186 -6.15 1.29 -37.09
CA GLU A 186 -7.41 1.40 -37.84
C GLU A 186 -8.48 0.40 -37.37
N GLY A 187 -8.10 -0.66 -36.64
CA GLY A 187 -9.01 -1.67 -36.09
C GLY A 187 -9.68 -1.33 -34.75
N ASP A 188 -9.31 -0.22 -34.09
CA ASP A 188 -9.93 0.21 -32.82
C ASP A 188 -11.24 1.01 -33.05
N LEU A 189 -11.57 1.31 -34.30
CA LEU A 189 -12.82 1.94 -34.68
C LEU A 189 -13.89 0.86 -34.77
N VAL A 190 -14.93 0.95 -33.93
CA VAL A 190 -16.17 0.24 -34.21
C VAL A 190 -16.74 0.88 -35.47
N GLU A 191 -16.52 0.26 -36.63
CA GLU A 191 -17.29 0.55 -37.82
C GLU A 191 -18.76 0.30 -37.45
N LEU A 192 -19.50 1.38 -37.22
CA LEU A 192 -20.95 1.28 -37.21
C LEU A 192 -21.34 0.72 -38.59
N PRO A 193 -22.21 -0.31 -38.65
CA PRO A 193 -22.69 -0.78 -39.93
C PRO A 193 -23.21 0.43 -40.72
N PRO A 194 -22.96 0.48 -42.05
CA PRO A 194 -23.41 1.60 -42.86
C PRO A 194 -24.88 1.85 -42.54
N ILE A 195 -25.24 3.11 -42.29
CA ILE A 195 -26.63 3.51 -42.14
C ILE A 195 -27.30 3.13 -43.46
N VAL A 196 -27.96 1.98 -43.48
CA VAL A 196 -28.89 1.62 -44.54
C VAL A 196 -29.99 2.64 -44.39
N ILE A 197 -29.93 3.70 -45.20
CA ILE A 197 -31.07 4.56 -45.41
C ILE A 197 -32.06 3.65 -46.12
N ASP A 198 -32.94 3.00 -45.35
CA ASP A 198 -34.04 2.26 -45.94
C ASP A 198 -34.73 3.22 -46.92
N PRO A 199 -34.89 2.83 -48.20
CA PRO A 199 -35.61 3.66 -49.13
C PRO A 199 -36.97 3.99 -48.51
N PRO A 200 -37.43 5.25 -48.59
CA PRO A 200 -38.69 5.64 -47.98
C PRO A 200 -39.78 4.67 -48.46
N PRO A 201 -40.65 4.18 -47.56
CA PRO A 201 -41.61 3.14 -47.91
C PRO A 201 -42.36 3.59 -49.17
N ALA A 202 -42.31 2.75 -50.20
CA ALA A 202 -42.97 3.03 -51.48
C ALA A 202 -44.40 3.46 -51.18
N ARG A 203 -44.77 4.67 -51.63
CA ARG A 203 -46.09 5.28 -51.40
C ARG A 203 -47.16 4.21 -51.63
N THR A 204 -47.72 3.69 -50.55
CA THR A 204 -48.80 2.72 -50.63
C THR A 204 -49.92 3.42 -51.36
N ARG A 205 -50.26 2.91 -52.55
CA ARG A 205 -51.33 3.44 -53.39
C ARG A 205 -52.61 3.33 -52.57
N VAL A 206 -53.03 4.43 -51.97
CA VAL A 206 -54.31 4.52 -51.25
C VAL A 206 -55.38 4.08 -52.25
N GLN A 207 -55.95 2.89 -52.03
CA GLN A 207 -57.11 2.44 -52.78
C GLN A 207 -58.21 3.46 -52.48
N ARG A 208 -58.49 4.32 -53.46
CA ARG A 208 -59.68 5.17 -53.44
C ARG A 208 -60.87 4.22 -53.43
N PHE A 209 -61.56 4.12 -52.30
CA PHE A 209 -62.89 3.55 -52.23
C PHE A 209 -63.79 4.39 -53.13
N GLY A 210 -64.01 3.90 -54.35
CA GLY A 210 -64.95 4.46 -55.30
C GLY A 210 -66.36 4.29 -54.76
N SER A 211 -66.95 5.40 -54.35
CA SER A 211 -68.37 5.61 -54.21
C SER A 211 -69.09 5.18 -55.51
N ARG A 212 -69.92 4.14 -55.43
CA ARG A 212 -71.03 3.93 -56.37
C ARG A 212 -72.34 4.05 -55.59
N ALA A 213 -72.92 5.24 -55.71
CA ALA A 213 -74.35 5.45 -55.59
C ALA A 213 -75.04 4.92 -56.86
N ASP A 214 -76.37 4.84 -56.77
CA ASP A 214 -77.35 4.45 -57.79
C ASP A 214 -77.47 2.92 -57.98
N GLY A 215 -78.57 2.27 -57.65
CA GLY A 215 -79.96 2.73 -57.59
C GLY A 215 -80.74 1.85 -58.54
N ASP A 216 -81.54 0.91 -58.02
CA ASP A 216 -82.65 0.41 -58.80
C ASP A 216 -83.84 0.03 -57.91
N ARG A 217 -84.93 0.72 -58.20
CA ARG A 217 -86.27 0.41 -57.76
C ARG A 217 -86.79 -0.69 -58.68
N ARG A 218 -87.58 -1.62 -58.15
CA ARG A 218 -88.92 -1.85 -58.70
C ARG A 218 -89.74 -2.77 -57.80
N ASP A 219 -90.86 -2.21 -57.38
CA ASP A 219 -92.10 -2.88 -57.05
C ASP A 219 -92.54 -3.82 -58.19
N ARG A 220 -92.96 -5.04 -57.82
CA ARG A 220 -94.29 -5.63 -58.07
C ARG A 220 -94.32 -7.10 -57.67
#